data_AF-A0A919ZV11-F1
#
_entry.id   AF-A0A919ZV11-F1
#
_cell.length_a   1.000
_cell.length_b   1.000
_cell.length_c   1.000
_cell.angle_alpha   90.00
_cell.angle_beta   90.00
_cell.angle_gamma   90.00
#
_symmetry.space_group_name_H-M   'P 1'
#
loop_
_entity.id
_entity.type
_entity.pdbx_description
1 polymer ?
#
loop_
_entity_poly.entity_id
_entity_poly.type
_entity_poly.pdbx_seq_one_letter_code
_entity_poly.pdbx_strand_id
1 'polypeptide(L)'
;MGPNTGQPAPSTLGKELNVFNQRLRNELKKLKKQKVYAKWGGATANYNPHLLAFPEMDWLDLSKSFLAKQEIALTSVSTQIEPHDYMADIFQNFGGLIIF
;
A
#
# COMPACT_ATOMS: atom_id res chain seq x y z
N MET A 1 22.38 -9.00 -32.34
CA MET A 1 21.47 -8.71 -31.21
C MET A 1 21.37 -7.20 -31.10
N GLY A 2 20.25 -6.49 -31.13
CA GLY A 2 18.81 -6.70 -31.36
C GLY A 2 18.25 -5.31 -31.76
N PRO A 3 17.10 -5.19 -32.42
CA PRO A 3 15.78 -5.30 -31.78
C PRO A 3 14.86 -6.24 -32.59
N ASN A 4 13.77 -6.71 -31.97
CA ASN A 4 12.71 -7.38 -32.72
C ASN A 4 12.16 -6.38 -33.74
N THR A 5 12.58 -6.54 -34.99
CA THR A 5 11.94 -5.95 -36.16
C THR A 5 10.46 -6.34 -36.09
N GLY A 6 9.57 -5.39 -36.37
CA GLY A 6 8.10 -5.53 -36.31
C GLY A 6 7.52 -6.51 -37.33
N GLN A 7 8.09 -7.71 -37.44
CA GLN A 7 7.49 -8.81 -38.18
C GLN A 7 6.35 -9.38 -37.33
N PRO A 8 5.12 -9.42 -37.87
CA PRO A 8 3.98 -9.94 -37.16
C PRO A 8 4.18 -11.44 -36.90
N ALA A 9 4.42 -11.80 -35.64
CA ALA A 9 4.27 -13.16 -35.20
C ALA A 9 2.76 -13.48 -35.13
N PRO A 10 2.30 -14.64 -35.62
CA PRO A 10 0.89 -14.99 -35.56
C PRO A 10 0.42 -15.08 -34.10
N SER A 11 -0.57 -14.26 -33.75
CA SER A 11 -1.31 -14.32 -32.48
C SER A 11 -2.81 -14.39 -32.78
N THR A 12 -3.62 -14.72 -31.78
CA THR A 12 -5.08 -14.70 -31.89
C THR A 12 -5.65 -13.62 -31.00
N LEU A 13 -6.80 -13.05 -31.38
CA LEU A 13 -7.52 -12.08 -30.54
C LEU A 13 -7.73 -12.63 -29.12
N GLY A 14 -8.09 -13.91 -29.01
CA GLY A 14 -8.27 -14.57 -27.71
C GLY A 14 -6.98 -14.63 -26.89
N LYS A 15 -5.81 -14.82 -27.52
CA LYS A 15 -4.52 -14.82 -26.83
C LYS A 15 -4.19 -13.44 -26.27
N GLU A 16 -4.38 -12.37 -27.05
CA GLU A 16 -4.11 -10.99 -26.60
C GLU A 16 -5.08 -10.57 -25.48
N LEU A 17 -6.37 -10.90 -25.60
CA LEU A 17 -7.35 -10.67 -24.53
C LEU A 17 -6.98 -11.42 -23.24
N ASN A 18 -6.45 -12.64 -23.36
CA ASN A 18 -6.00 -13.39 -22.19
C ASN A 18 -4.74 -12.79 -21.54
N VAL A 19 -3.81 -12.25 -22.32
CA VAL A 19 -2.65 -11.51 -21.80
C VAL A 19 -3.10 -10.28 -21.02
N PHE A 20 -4.05 -9.52 -21.56
CA PHE A 20 -4.66 -8.36 -20.88
C PHE A 20 -5.35 -8.78 -19.56
N ASN A 21 -6.23 -9.77 -19.60
CA ASN A 21 -6.91 -10.30 -18.42
C ASN A 21 -5.93 -10.80 -17.34
N GLN A 22 -4.86 -11.48 -17.75
CA GLN A 22 -3.83 -11.94 -16.81
C GLN A 22 -3.13 -10.78 -16.10
N ARG A 23 -2.80 -9.72 -16.85
CA ARG A 23 -2.15 -8.51 -16.29
C ARG A 23 -3.08 -7.77 -15.32
N LEU A 24 -4.34 -7.56 -15.70
CA LEU A 24 -5.36 -6.97 -14.81
C LEU A 24 -5.53 -7.77 -13.51
N ARG A 25 -5.61 -9.11 -13.61
CA ARG A 25 -5.72 -9.97 -12.42
C ARG A 25 -4.51 -9.85 -11.50
N ASN A 26 -3.32 -9.65 -12.06
CA ASN A 26 -2.11 -9.48 -11.27
C ASN A 26 -2.12 -8.15 -10.50
N GLU A 27 -2.49 -7.04 -11.15
CA GLU A 27 -2.59 -5.75 -10.47
C GLU A 27 -3.71 -5.75 -9.42
N LEU A 28 -4.89 -6.30 -9.73
CA LEU A 28 -5.98 -6.44 -8.75
C LEU A 28 -5.54 -7.25 -7.51
N LYS A 29 -4.74 -8.31 -7.70
CA LYS A 29 -4.19 -9.10 -6.58
C LYS A 29 -3.21 -8.30 -5.73
N LYS A 30 -2.43 -7.40 -6.32
CA LYS A 30 -1.54 -6.50 -5.56
C LYS A 30 -2.36 -5.50 -4.78
N LEU A 31 -3.34 -4.84 -5.42
CA LEU A 31 -4.23 -3.88 -4.77
C LEU A 31 -4.93 -4.48 -3.54
N LYS A 32 -5.48 -5.70 -3.67
CA LYS A 32 -6.14 -6.42 -2.56
C LYS A 32 -5.24 -6.75 -1.37
N LYS A 33 -3.91 -6.71 -1.55
CA LYS A 33 -2.92 -6.97 -0.50
C LYS A 33 -2.36 -5.69 0.12
N GLN A 34 -2.70 -4.52 -0.42
CA GLN A 34 -2.22 -3.25 0.11
C GLN A 34 -2.75 -3.05 1.52
N LYS A 35 -1.88 -2.54 2.39
CA LYS A 35 -2.23 -2.18 3.76
C LYS A 35 -2.37 -0.67 3.84
N VAL A 36 -3.36 -0.22 4.60
CA VAL A 36 -3.51 1.19 4.95
C VAL A 36 -2.87 1.42 6.30
N TYR A 37 -2.13 2.52 6.41
CA TYR A 37 -1.44 2.88 7.63
C TYR A 37 -1.99 4.18 8.21
N ALA A 38 -1.93 4.31 9.53
CA ALA A 38 -2.22 5.54 10.22
C ALA A 38 -1.18 5.77 11.33
N LYS A 39 -0.93 7.06 11.57
CA LYS A 39 -0.04 7.53 12.62
C LYS A 39 -0.84 7.82 13.90
N TRP A 40 -0.35 7.32 15.03
CA TRP A 40 -0.82 7.65 16.37
C TRP A 40 0.41 7.87 17.26
N GLY A 41 0.38 8.86 18.15
CA GLY A 41 1.46 9.09 19.11
C GLY A 41 1.84 10.56 19.36
N GLY A 42 0.91 11.48 19.15
CA GLY A 42 1.15 12.92 19.40
C GLY A 42 2.04 13.58 18.34
N ALA A 43 2.64 14.73 18.68
CA ALA A 43 3.30 15.62 17.70
C ALA A 43 4.45 14.97 16.92
N THR A 44 5.14 13.99 17.49
CA THR A 44 6.32 13.33 16.87
C THR A 44 6.24 11.82 16.91
N ALA A 45 5.04 11.25 17.08
CA ALA A 45 4.79 9.81 17.20
C ALA A 45 5.48 9.10 18.39
N ASN A 46 5.99 9.85 19.36
CA ASN A 46 6.67 9.31 20.56
C ASN A 46 5.78 9.23 21.81
N TYR A 47 4.48 9.54 21.69
CA TYR A 47 3.51 9.48 22.79
C TYR A 47 3.79 10.42 23.98
N ASN A 48 4.69 11.40 23.86
CA ASN A 48 5.12 12.25 24.99
C ASN A 48 3.98 12.80 25.87
N PRO A 49 2.88 13.39 25.33
CA PRO A 49 1.81 13.90 26.19
C PRO A 49 1.00 12.78 26.86
N HIS A 50 0.90 11.62 26.20
CA HIS A 50 0.15 10.47 26.69
C HIS A 50 0.90 9.82 27.85
N LEU A 51 2.22 9.65 27.71
CA LEU A 51 3.10 9.15 28.77
C LEU A 51 3.19 10.12 29.95
N LEU A 52 3.11 11.43 29.72
CA LEU A 52 3.05 12.42 30.80
C LEU A 52 1.76 12.30 31.62
N ALA A 53 0.62 12.08 30.95
CA ALA A 53 -0.68 11.98 31.61
C ALA A 53 -0.91 10.61 32.27
N PHE A 54 -0.49 9.53 31.61
CA PHE A 54 -0.64 8.16 32.09
C PHE A 54 0.60 7.33 31.73
N PRO A 55 1.64 7.34 32.59
CA PRO A 55 2.92 6.67 32.30
C PRO A 55 2.82 5.14 32.36
N GLU A 56 1.87 4.59 33.12
CA GLU A 56 1.69 3.15 33.31
C GLU A 56 0.98 2.45 32.14
N MET A 57 0.46 3.21 31.17
CA MET A 57 -0.29 2.66 30.04
C MET A 57 0.63 2.33 28.86
N ASP A 58 0.46 1.14 28.28
CA ASP A 58 1.11 0.78 27.02
C ASP A 58 0.39 1.44 25.84
N TRP A 59 0.79 2.67 25.54
CA TRP A 59 0.19 3.45 24.45
C TRP A 59 0.46 2.88 23.06
N LEU A 60 1.52 2.10 22.89
CA LEU A 60 1.84 1.47 21.62
C LEU A 60 0.89 0.30 21.34
N ASP A 61 0.67 -0.56 22.33
CA ASP A 61 -0.27 -1.67 22.18
C ASP A 61 -1.71 -1.18 22.06
N LEU A 62 -2.09 -0.16 22.84
CA LEU A 62 -3.41 0.46 22.74
C LEU A 62 -3.69 1.04 21.37
N SER A 63 -2.76 1.82 20.81
CA SER A 63 -2.95 2.44 19.49
C SER A 63 -2.99 1.40 18.38
N LYS A 64 -2.12 0.39 18.45
CA LYS A 64 -2.10 -0.74 17.51
C LYS A 64 -3.40 -1.53 17.55
N SER A 65 -3.87 -1.87 18.75
CA SER A 65 -5.12 -2.61 18.97
C SER A 65 -6.34 -1.79 18.56
N PHE A 66 -6.33 -0.47 18.77
CA PHE A 66 -7.40 0.41 18.31
C PHE A 66 -7.50 0.45 16.78
N LEU A 67 -6.37 0.67 16.09
CA LEU A 67 -6.34 0.76 14.62
C LEU A 67 -6.64 -0.59 13.95
N ALA A 68 -6.18 -1.70 14.53
CA ALA A 68 -6.43 -3.03 14.01
C ALA A 68 -7.94 -3.36 13.90
N LYS A 69 -8.80 -2.78 14.74
CA LYS A 69 -10.26 -2.94 14.65
C LYS A 69 -10.86 -2.39 13.36
N GLN A 70 -10.15 -1.49 12.69
CA GLN A 70 -10.54 -0.87 11.41
C GLN A 70 -9.68 -1.40 10.25
N GLU A 71 -8.93 -2.49 10.45
CA GLU A 71 -7.98 -3.05 9.47
C GLU A 71 -6.86 -2.06 9.06
N ILE A 72 -6.57 -1.08 9.92
CA ILE A 72 -5.51 -0.09 9.73
C ILE A 72 -4.28 -0.52 10.53
N ALA A 73 -3.11 -0.48 9.90
CA ALA A 73 -1.85 -0.73 10.56
C ALA A 73 -1.30 0.55 11.20
N LEU A 74 -0.71 0.43 12.39
CA LEU A 74 -0.01 1.54 13.03
C LEU A 74 1.33 1.81 12.33
N THR A 75 1.59 3.06 11.97
CA THR A 75 2.94 3.51 11.59
C THR A 75 3.80 3.66 12.84
N SER A 76 4.77 2.76 13.02
CA SER A 76 5.61 2.72 14.24
C SER A 76 6.70 3.79 14.28
N VAL A 77 7.12 4.30 13.12
CA VAL A 77 8.15 5.32 13.00
C VAL A 77 7.67 6.39 12.04
N SER A 78 7.43 7.59 12.55
CA SER A 78 7.03 8.73 11.74
C SER A 78 7.43 10.03 12.41
N THR A 79 7.28 11.13 11.69
CA THR A 79 7.35 12.47 12.28
C THR A 79 5.95 12.88 12.74
N GLN A 80 5.62 14.17 12.59
CA GLN A 80 4.28 14.68 12.83
C GLN A 80 3.24 14.11 11.87
N ILE A 81 3.65 13.79 10.65
CA ILE A 81 2.79 13.22 9.61
C ILE A 81 3.07 11.72 9.43
N GLU A 82 2.07 11.01 8.91
CA GLU A 82 2.28 9.67 8.35
C GLU A 82 3.11 9.83 7.05
N PRO A 83 4.12 8.97 6.78
CA PRO A 83 5.03 9.15 5.64
C PRO A 83 4.39 8.99 4.27
N HIS A 84 3.17 8.44 4.19
CA HIS A 84 2.38 8.33 2.98
C HIS A 84 2.93 7.36 1.92
N ASP A 85 3.93 6.54 2.28
CA ASP A 85 4.52 5.53 1.39
C ASP A 85 3.47 4.54 0.87
N TYR A 86 2.55 4.11 1.74
CA TYR A 86 1.47 3.19 1.35
C TYR A 86 0.51 3.82 0.32
N MET A 87 0.32 5.15 0.36
CA MET A 87 -0.50 5.85 -0.63
C MET A 87 0.22 5.91 -1.97
N ALA A 88 1.53 6.14 -1.97
CA ALA A 88 2.33 6.09 -3.20
C ALA A 88 2.25 4.70 -3.84
N ASP A 89 2.37 3.62 -3.06
CA ASP A 89 2.23 2.25 -3.55
C ASP A 89 0.85 1.96 -4.15
N ILE A 90 -0.21 2.42 -3.48
CA ILE A 90 -1.59 2.29 -3.98
C ILE A 90 -1.75 3.05 -5.30
N PHE A 91 -1.30 4.31 -5.39
CA PHE A 91 -1.43 5.11 -6.61
C PHE A 91 -0.59 4.56 -7.76
N GLN A 92 0.61 4.07 -7.49
CA GLN A 92 1.42 3.36 -8.47
C GLN A 92 0.70 2.11 -8.99
N ASN A 93 0.04 1.36 -8.11
CA ASN A 93 -0.73 0.19 -8.50
C ASN A 93 -1.94 0.54 -9.36
N PHE A 94 -2.65 1.63 -9.03
CA PHE A 94 -3.72 2.18 -9.87
C PHE A 94 -3.22 2.62 -11.24
N GLY A 95 -2.06 3.28 -11.34
CA GLY A 95 -1.44 3.61 -12.62
C GLY A 95 -1.19 2.37 -13.47
N GLY A 96 -0.73 1.28 -12.84
CA GLY A 96 -0.57 -0.02 -13.50
C GLY A 96 -1.86 -0.60 -14.08
N LEU A 97 -3.03 -0.36 -13.46
CA LEU A 97 -4.33 -0.78 -13.98
C LEU A 97 -4.78 0.02 -15.22
N ILE A 98 -4.33 1.26 -15.37
CA ILE A 98 -4.76 2.18 -16.42
C ILE A 98 -3.90 2.04 -17.69
N ILE A 99 -2.64 1.58 -17.59
CA ILE A 99 -1.68 1.51 -18.71
C ILE A 99 -1.81 0.18 -19.49
N PHE A 100 -3.02 -0.31 -19.73
CA PHE A 100 -3.26 -1.50 -20.55
C PHE A 100 -4.10 -1.22 -21.79
#